data_AF-A0A449BKF4-F1
#
_entry.id   AF-A0A449BKF4-F1
#
_cell.length_a   1.000
_cell.length_b   1.000
_cell.length_c   1.000
_cell.angle_alpha   90.00
_cell.angle_beta   90.00
_cell.angle_gamma   90.00
#
_symmetry.space_group_name_H-M   'P 1'
#
loop_
_entity.id
_entity.type
_entity.pdbx_description
1 polymer ?
#
loop_
_entity_poly.entity_id
_entity_poly.type
_entity_poly.pdbx_seq_one_letter_code
_entity_poly.pdbx_strand_id
1 'polypeptide(L)'
;MINDYELIYLYKESMNEAIFERIIEKYRPLIWKNIYKFFVKTQDQDDFYQEAVILLYQALQKFDENQNKTFTKYYELLLTRRFVQLKDKTAKYVLFPNSELIEETYTPDFDNFNEAPELAPLEEKIYQMYFVDKMITKSIAEQLQISEKSVKNAIYRIKCKMKH
;
A
#
# COMPACT_ATOMS: atom_id res chain seq x y z
N MET A 1 12.17 32.68 4.09
CA MET A 1 11.45 31.45 4.45
C MET A 1 11.38 31.38 5.96
N ILE A 2 10.18 31.25 6.53
CA ILE A 2 10.01 31.08 7.99
C ILE A 2 10.49 29.68 8.37
N ASN A 3 11.27 29.58 9.45
CA ASN A 3 11.86 28.32 9.92
C ASN A 3 10.78 27.35 10.44
N ASP A 4 11.01 26.03 10.34
CA ASP A 4 10.11 25.00 10.89
C ASP A 4 9.88 25.24 12.40
N TYR A 5 10.96 25.47 13.14
CA TYR A 5 10.94 25.67 14.59
C TYR A 5 10.12 26.91 15.01
N GLU A 6 10.26 28.03 14.29
CA GLU A 6 9.48 29.24 14.55
C GLU A 6 7.98 29.02 14.35
N LEU A 7 7.58 28.35 13.26
CA LEU A 7 6.18 28.05 12.99
C LEU A 7 5.59 27.11 14.04
N ILE A 8 6.35 26.11 14.47
CA ILE A 8 5.92 25.15 15.50
C ILE A 8 5.76 25.86 16.84
N TYR A 9 6.71 26.70 17.23
CA TYR A 9 6.63 27.48 18.47
C TYR A 9 5.42 28.41 18.47
N LEU A 10 5.26 29.22 17.42
CA LEU A 10 4.13 30.14 17.27
C LEU A 10 2.79 29.41 17.28
N TYR A 11 2.71 28.25 16.65
CA TYR A 11 1.50 27.43 16.67
C TYR A 11 1.22 26.88 18.07
N LYS A 12 2.22 26.36 18.78
CA LYS A 12 2.07 25.85 20.15
C LYS A 12 1.66 26.93 21.15
N GLU A 13 2.08 28.17 20.96
CA GLU A 13 1.74 29.28 21.85
C GLU A 13 0.35 29.86 21.54
N SER A 14 0.03 30.07 20.27
CA SER A 14 -1.20 30.76 19.86
C SER A 14 -2.39 29.84 19.56
N MET A 15 -2.14 28.57 19.23
CA MET A 15 -3.12 27.63 18.66
C MET A 15 -3.94 28.24 17.50
N ASN A 16 -3.32 29.15 16.74
CA ASN A 16 -3.99 29.92 15.72
C ASN A 16 -4.13 29.13 14.41
N GLU A 17 -5.37 28.99 13.93
CA GLU A 17 -5.71 28.29 12.68
C GLU A 17 -4.97 28.86 11.46
N ALA A 18 -4.77 30.17 11.37
CA ALA A 18 -4.05 30.79 10.25
C ALA A 18 -2.56 30.38 10.20
N ILE A 19 -1.97 30.06 11.35
CA ILE A 19 -0.60 29.54 11.42
C ILE A 19 -0.59 28.08 10.99
N PHE A 20 -1.59 27.30 11.42
CA PHE A 20 -1.73 25.92 11.00
C PHE A 20 -1.90 25.80 9.48
N GLU A 21 -2.75 26.63 8.87
CA GLU A 21 -2.95 26.69 7.42
C GLU A 21 -1.63 26.96 6.68
N ARG A 22 -0.81 27.89 7.20
CA ARG A 22 0.53 28.16 6.65
C ARG A 22 1.46 26.95 6.76
N ILE A 23 1.37 26.17 7.83
CA ILE A 23 2.15 24.94 7.99
C ILE A 23 1.65 23.87 7.01
N ILE A 24 0.34 23.70 6.84
CA ILE A 24 -0.24 22.79 5.84
C ILE A 24 0.30 23.11 4.45
N GLU A 25 0.24 24.37 4.02
CA GLU A 25 0.73 24.78 2.70
C GLU A 25 2.24 24.59 2.53
N LYS A 26 3.02 24.76 3.60
CA LYS A 26 4.45 24.48 3.60
C LYS A 26 4.76 22.99 3.42
N TYR A 27 3.98 22.10 4.04
CA TYR A 27 4.18 20.65 3.97
C TYR A 27 3.42 19.96 2.84
N ARG A 28 2.49 20.65 2.17
CA ARG A 28 1.71 20.15 1.02
C ARG A 28 2.59 19.46 -0.03
N PRO A 29 3.74 19.99 -0.48
CA PRO A 29 4.60 19.30 -1.44
C PRO A 29 5.17 17.97 -0.93
N LEU A 30 5.53 17.90 0.36
CA LEU A 30 6.05 16.68 0.98
C LEU A 30 4.96 15.60 1.09
N ILE A 31 3.73 16.00 1.44
CA ILE A 31 2.58 15.12 1.54
C ILE A 31 2.30 14.50 0.16
N TRP A 32 2.13 15.33 -0.87
CA TRP A 32 1.86 14.85 -2.23
C TRP A 32 2.98 13.97 -2.78
N LYS A 33 4.24 14.35 -2.57
CA LYS A 33 5.39 13.51 -2.92
C LYS A 33 5.28 12.11 -2.30
N ASN A 34 4.87 12.03 -1.03
CA ASN A 34 4.69 10.74 -0.37
C ASN A 34 3.46 9.99 -0.90
N ILE A 35 2.32 10.65 -1.13
CA ILE A 35 1.12 10.01 -1.69
C ILE A 35 1.45 9.32 -3.03
N TYR A 36 2.15 10.03 -3.93
CA TYR A 36 2.57 9.46 -5.21
C TYR A 36 3.59 8.33 -5.07
N LYS A 37 4.54 8.46 -4.13
CA LYS A 37 5.53 7.40 -3.83
C LYS A 37 4.87 6.07 -3.41
N PHE A 38 3.68 6.13 -2.80
CA PHE A 38 2.94 4.95 -2.35
C PHE A 38 1.96 4.39 -3.40
N PHE A 39 1.93 4.96 -4.62
CA PHE A 39 1.03 4.55 -5.71
C PHE A 39 -0.45 4.51 -5.30
N VAL A 40 -0.88 5.51 -4.53
CA VAL A 40 -2.28 5.65 -4.09
C VAL A 40 -3.16 5.98 -5.31
N LYS A 41 -4.26 5.25 -5.48
CA LYS A 41 -5.23 5.48 -6.56
C LYS A 41 -5.82 6.87 -6.43
N THR A 42 -6.08 7.55 -7.55
CA THR A 42 -6.58 8.94 -7.57
C THR A 42 -7.80 9.15 -6.66
N GLN A 43 -8.74 8.21 -6.66
CA GLN A 43 -9.95 8.26 -5.81
C GLN A 43 -9.66 8.25 -4.29
N ASP A 44 -8.53 7.69 -3.86
CA ASP A 44 -8.14 7.57 -2.45
C ASP A 44 -7.13 8.66 -2.05
N GLN A 45 -6.66 9.50 -2.99
CA GLN A 45 -5.62 10.48 -2.73
C GLN A 45 -6.08 11.58 -1.76
N ASP A 46 -7.34 12.01 -1.86
CA ASP A 46 -7.91 13.02 -0.97
C ASP A 46 -8.00 12.50 0.47
N ASP A 47 -8.37 11.24 0.67
CA ASP A 47 -8.40 10.60 2.00
C ASP A 47 -6.98 10.52 2.61
N PHE A 48 -5.99 10.10 1.81
CA PHE A 48 -4.60 10.06 2.26
C PHE A 48 -4.05 11.47 2.57
N TYR A 49 -4.47 12.48 1.82
CA TYR A 49 -4.11 13.87 2.09
C TYR A 49 -4.72 14.36 3.40
N GLN A 50 -6.01 14.11 3.63
CA GLN A 50 -6.66 14.47 4.90
C GLN A 50 -5.99 13.77 6.10
N GLU A 51 -5.72 12.47 5.97
CA GLU A 51 -5.00 11.68 6.97
C GLU A 51 -3.60 12.23 7.26
N ALA A 52 -2.89 12.68 6.23
CA ALA A 52 -1.60 13.35 6.37
C ALA A 52 -1.72 14.68 7.13
N VAL A 53 -2.75 15.49 6.86
CA VAL A 53 -2.99 16.76 7.56
C VAL A 53 -3.35 16.53 9.03
N ILE A 54 -4.18 15.53 9.34
CA ILE A 54 -4.49 15.14 10.73
C ILE A 54 -3.21 14.70 11.45
N LEU A 55 -2.37 13.92 10.77
CA LEU A 55 -1.09 13.49 11.32
C LEU A 55 -0.13 14.66 11.55
N LEU A 56 -0.18 15.68 10.69
CA LEU A 56 0.62 16.91 10.83
C LEU A 56 0.23 17.66 12.11
N TYR A 57 -1.07 17.84 12.33
CA TYR A 57 -1.60 18.43 13.57
C TYR A 57 -1.10 17.68 14.82
N GLN A 58 -1.18 16.35 14.81
CA GLN A 58 -0.71 15.53 15.93
C GLN A 58 0.82 15.60 16.11
N ALA A 59 1.57 15.64 14.99
CA ALA A 59 3.01 15.74 14.99
C ALA A 59 3.49 17.07 15.59
N LEU A 60 2.83 18.18 15.26
CA LEU A 60 3.15 19.50 15.82
C LEU A 60 3.07 19.50 17.35
N GLN A 61 2.05 18.87 17.92
CA GLN A 61 1.88 18.80 19.38
C GLN A 61 2.92 17.90 20.06
N LYS A 62 3.27 16.78 19.43
CA LYS A 62 4.16 15.76 20.01
C LYS A 62 5.63 15.95 19.69
N PHE A 63 5.97 16.87 18.79
CA PHE A 63 7.35 17.08 18.40
C PHE A 63 8.18 17.66 19.55
N ASP A 64 9.30 16.99 19.80
CA ASP A 64 10.30 17.34 20.79
C ASP A 64 11.62 17.66 20.09
N GLU A 65 12.06 18.91 20.24
CA GLU A 65 13.23 19.47 19.58
C GLU A 65 14.55 18.91 20.14
N ASN A 66 14.51 18.33 21.34
CA ASN A 66 15.68 17.71 21.96
C ASN A 66 16.07 16.38 21.29
N GLN A 67 15.19 15.82 20.46
CA GLN A 67 15.51 14.67 19.64
C GLN A 67 16.31 15.14 18.42
N ASN A 68 17.46 14.51 18.14
CA ASN A 68 18.39 14.84 17.04
C ASN A 68 17.80 14.60 15.62
N LYS A 69 16.61 15.12 15.32
CA LYS A 69 15.90 15.02 14.05
C LYS A 69 15.13 16.30 13.79
N THR A 70 15.18 16.79 12.56
CA THR A 70 14.34 17.91 12.12
C THR A 70 12.88 17.50 12.12
N PHE A 71 11.96 18.46 12.32
CA PHE A 71 10.52 18.20 12.25
C PHE A 71 10.13 17.55 10.93
N THR A 72 10.68 18.05 9.81
CA THR A 72 10.45 17.48 8.48
C THR A 72 10.78 15.98 8.42
N LYS A 73 11.94 15.54 8.94
CA LYS A 73 12.30 14.11 8.98
C LYS A 73 11.40 13.30 9.92
N TYR A 74 11.04 13.88 11.06
CA TYR A 74 10.11 13.26 12.01
C TYR A 74 8.73 13.04 11.37
N TYR A 75 8.19 14.06 10.71
CA TYR A 75 6.89 14.00 10.06
C TYR A 75 6.89 13.06 8.84
N GLU A 76 7.94 13.05 8.01
CA GLU A 76 8.06 12.12 6.88
C GLU A 76 8.07 10.65 7.34
N LEU A 77 8.71 10.36 8.48
CA LEU A 77 8.65 9.03 9.10
C LEU A 77 7.22 8.66 9.54
N LEU A 78 6.49 9.59 10.15
CA LEU A 78 5.10 9.38 10.53
C LEU A 78 4.21 9.12 9.30
N LEU A 79 4.34 9.93 8.25
CA LEU A 79 3.61 9.76 6.98
C LEU A 79 3.81 8.37 6.40
N THR A 80 5.08 7.95 6.30
CA THR A 80 5.44 6.62 5.78
C THR A 80 4.71 5.51 6.55
N ARG A 81 4.70 5.59 7.89
CA ARG A 81 4.01 4.60 8.74
C ARG A 81 2.50 4.63 8.56
N ARG A 82 1.89 5.82 8.52
CA ARG A 82 0.44 5.98 8.35
C ARG A 82 -0.02 5.44 6.99
N PHE A 83 0.71 5.74 5.92
CA PHE A 83 0.33 5.31 4.58
C PHE A 83 0.43 3.79 4.40
N VAL A 84 1.42 3.13 5.01
CA VAL A 84 1.46 1.66 5.08
C VAL A 84 0.19 1.13 5.76
N GLN A 85 -0.16 1.66 6.93
CA GLN A 85 -1.35 1.24 7.67
C GLN A 85 -2.66 1.45 6.89
N LEU A 86 -2.80 2.57 6.18
CA LEU A 86 -3.98 2.86 5.36
C LEU A 86 -4.09 1.86 4.20
N LYS A 87 -2.99 1.60 3.49
CA LYS A 87 -2.98 0.59 2.41
C LYS A 87 -3.36 -0.80 2.90
N ASP A 88 -2.83 -1.23 4.04
CA ASP A 88 -3.15 -2.54 4.62
C ASP A 88 -4.63 -2.67 5.04
N LYS A 89 -5.27 -1.55 5.41
CA LYS A 89 -6.70 -1.52 5.73
C LYS A 89 -7.59 -1.52 4.48
N THR A 90 -7.24 -0.76 3.45
CA THR A 90 -8.02 -0.72 2.19
C THR A 90 -8.13 -2.09 1.51
N ALA A 91 -7.10 -2.95 1.62
CA ALA A 91 -7.11 -4.29 1.05
C ALA A 91 -8.09 -5.27 1.72
N LYS A 92 -8.62 -4.96 2.92
CA LYS A 92 -9.51 -5.87 3.67
C LYS A 92 -11.00 -5.67 3.37
N TYR A 93 -11.41 -4.53 2.83
CA TYR A 93 -12.81 -4.25 2.48
C TYR A 93 -13.13 -4.63 1.02
N VAL A 94 -12.68 -5.81 0.59
CA VAL A 94 -13.35 -6.48 -0.53
C VAL A 94 -14.64 -7.01 0.05
N LEU A 95 -15.73 -6.25 -0.10
CA LEU A 95 -17.07 -6.82 0.03
C LEU A 95 -17.12 -7.91 -1.04
N PHE A 96 -17.09 -9.18 -0.62
CA PHE A 96 -17.62 -10.23 -1.47
C PHE A 96 -19.09 -9.85 -1.67
N PRO A 97 -19.53 -9.52 -2.89
CA PRO A 97 -20.97 -9.38 -3.12
C PRO A 97 -21.60 -10.70 -2.69
N ASN A 98 -22.70 -10.62 -1.93
CA ASN A 98 -23.48 -11.80 -1.56
C ASN A 98 -23.62 -12.69 -2.80
N SER A 99 -23.19 -13.95 -2.67
CA SER A 99 -23.08 -14.92 -3.76
C SER A 99 -24.44 -15.31 -4.42
N GLU A 100 -25.50 -14.53 -4.20
CA GLU A 100 -26.87 -14.84 -4.60
C GLU A 100 -27.47 -13.88 -5.65
N LEU A 101 -26.71 -12.91 -6.16
CA LEU A 101 -27.17 -12.07 -7.26
C LEU A 101 -26.20 -12.16 -8.44
N ILE A 102 -26.35 -13.26 -9.20
CA ILE A 102 -25.95 -13.28 -10.60
C ILE A 102 -27.02 -12.48 -11.35
N GLU A 103 -26.74 -11.22 -11.68
CA GLU A 103 -27.34 -10.59 -12.84
C GLU A 103 -26.29 -10.54 -13.94
N GLU A 104 -26.49 -11.39 -14.94
CA GLU A 104 -25.80 -11.34 -16.22
C GLU A 104 -25.93 -9.94 -16.81
N THR A 105 -24.81 -9.25 -17.11
CA THR A 105 -24.54 -8.62 -18.42
C THR A 105 -23.27 -7.75 -18.42
N TYR A 106 -22.46 -7.94 -19.47
CA TYR A 106 -21.36 -7.11 -19.98
C TYR A 106 -19.93 -7.30 -19.43
N THR A 107 -19.14 -8.11 -20.16
CA THR A 107 -17.67 -8.08 -20.17
C THR A 107 -17.21 -7.62 -21.56
N PRO A 108 -16.40 -6.55 -21.72
CA PRO A 108 -15.74 -6.29 -22.98
C PRO A 108 -14.63 -7.33 -23.18
N ASP A 109 -14.70 -8.03 -24.31
CA ASP A 109 -13.81 -9.08 -24.79
C ASP A 109 -12.32 -8.71 -24.68
N PHE A 110 -11.59 -9.48 -23.90
CA PHE A 110 -10.19 -9.82 -24.16
C PHE A 110 -10.06 -11.33 -23.95
N ASP A 111 -10.20 -12.07 -25.04
CA ASP A 111 -9.81 -13.47 -25.22
C ASP A 111 -10.17 -14.43 -24.08
N ASN A 112 -11.36 -14.99 -24.27
CA ASN A 112 -11.91 -16.19 -23.67
C ASN A 112 -10.89 -17.35 -23.54
N PHE A 113 -10.63 -17.80 -22.31
CA PHE A 113 -10.54 -19.23 -21.99
C PHE A 113 -11.18 -19.45 -20.62
N ASN A 114 -12.42 -19.92 -20.64
CA ASN A 114 -13.07 -20.56 -19.49
C ASN A 114 -12.34 -21.86 -19.13
N GLU A 115 -11.94 -22.00 -17.87
CA GLU A 115 -12.04 -23.28 -17.15
C GLU A 115 -12.03 -23.03 -15.64
N ALA A 116 -12.85 -23.81 -14.93
CA ALA A 116 -12.97 -23.84 -13.47
C ALA A 116 -11.60 -24.15 -12.81
N PRO A 117 -11.43 -24.04 -11.48
CA PRO A 117 -10.13 -24.03 -10.82
C PRO A 117 -9.56 -25.46 -10.71
N GLU A 118 -9.17 -26.05 -11.82
CA GLU A 118 -8.18 -27.11 -11.83
C GLU A 118 -6.79 -26.47 -11.87
N LEU A 119 -5.88 -26.94 -11.02
CA LEU A 119 -4.48 -26.58 -11.14
C LEU A 119 -4.01 -27.13 -12.49
N ALA A 120 -3.48 -26.27 -13.36
CA ALA A 120 -2.91 -26.77 -14.61
C ALA A 120 -1.87 -27.86 -14.30
N PRO A 121 -1.62 -28.85 -15.17
CA PRO A 121 -0.70 -29.96 -14.89
C PRO A 121 0.71 -29.52 -14.46
N LEU A 122 1.11 -28.32 -14.86
CA LEU A 122 2.35 -27.67 -14.47
C LEU A 122 2.28 -27.07 -13.04
N GLU A 123 1.15 -26.52 -12.64
CA GLU A 123 0.92 -25.97 -11.30
C GLU A 123 0.82 -27.07 -10.24
N GLU A 124 0.25 -28.23 -10.57
CA GLU A 124 0.23 -29.40 -9.67
C GLU A 124 1.66 -29.92 -9.40
N LYS A 125 2.48 -30.05 -10.46
CA LYS A 125 3.90 -30.42 -10.31
C LYS A 125 4.69 -29.40 -9.50
N ILE A 126 4.48 -28.10 -9.74
CA ILE A 126 5.12 -27.03 -8.97
C ILE A 126 4.64 -27.05 -7.52
N TYR A 127 3.36 -27.35 -7.28
CA TYR A 127 2.82 -27.49 -5.94
C TYR A 127 3.52 -28.62 -5.18
N GLN A 128 3.60 -29.81 -5.79
CA GLN A 128 4.29 -30.97 -5.21
C GLN A 128 5.76 -30.64 -4.89
N MET A 129 6.51 -30.13 -5.87
CA MET A 129 7.94 -29.85 -5.70
C MET A 129 8.24 -28.75 -4.68
N TYR A 130 7.40 -27.71 -4.61
CA TYR A 130 7.66 -26.55 -3.74
C TYR A 130 7.06 -26.69 -2.33
N PHE A 131 5.80 -27.15 -2.22
CA PHE A 131 5.10 -27.22 -0.93
C PHE A 131 5.30 -28.55 -0.21
N VAL A 132 5.40 -29.67 -0.95
CA VAL A 132 5.59 -31.00 -0.35
C VAL A 132 7.07 -31.34 -0.24
N ASP A 133 7.79 -31.32 -1.36
CA ASP A 133 9.19 -31.75 -1.43
C ASP A 133 10.19 -30.66 -0.99
N LYS A 134 9.70 -29.43 -0.72
CA LYS A 134 10.46 -28.25 -0.25
C LYS A 134 11.69 -27.92 -1.11
N MET A 135 11.60 -28.15 -2.42
CA MET A 135 12.69 -27.85 -3.35
C MET A 135 12.87 -26.33 -3.55
N ILE A 136 14.10 -25.94 -3.91
CA ILE A 136 14.44 -24.54 -4.18
C ILE A 136 13.87 -24.14 -5.55
N THR A 137 13.34 -22.93 -5.67
CA THR A 137 12.72 -22.39 -6.90
C THR A 137 13.63 -22.47 -8.13
N LYS A 138 14.95 -22.37 -7.92
CA LYS A 138 15.95 -22.53 -8.97
C LYS A 138 16.02 -23.96 -9.51
N SER A 139 16.03 -24.96 -8.62
CA SER A 139 16.03 -26.38 -8.99
C SER A 139 14.72 -26.79 -9.69
N ILE A 140 13.59 -26.23 -9.27
CA ILE A 140 12.28 -26.43 -9.92
C ILE A 140 12.28 -25.85 -11.35
N ALA A 141 12.88 -24.67 -11.53
CA ALA A 141 13.01 -24.03 -12.84
C ALA A 141 13.86 -24.87 -13.81
N GLU A 142 14.99 -25.40 -13.32
CA GLU A 142 15.88 -26.28 -14.09
C GLU A 142 15.20 -27.61 -14.46
N GLN A 143 14.48 -28.23 -13.53
CA GLN A 143 13.83 -29.53 -13.73
C GLN A 143 12.60 -29.45 -14.67
N LEU A 144 11.89 -28.33 -14.65
CA LEU A 144 10.73 -28.08 -15.53
C LEU A 144 11.12 -27.34 -16.83
N GLN A 145 12.40 -27.02 -17.04
CA GLN A 145 12.91 -26.25 -18.18
C GLN A 145 12.17 -24.93 -18.44
N ILE A 146 11.74 -24.27 -17.36
CA ILE A 146 11.03 -22.98 -17.42
C ILE A 146 11.81 -21.91 -16.70
N SER A 147 11.51 -20.63 -16.99
CA SER A 147 12.15 -19.53 -16.29
C SER A 147 11.80 -19.52 -14.80
N GLU A 148 12.74 -19.10 -13.95
CA GLU A 148 12.51 -18.91 -12.51
C GLU A 148 11.34 -17.92 -12.25
N LYS A 149 11.14 -16.96 -13.15
CA LYS A 149 10.01 -16.03 -13.13
C LYS A 149 8.67 -16.76 -13.31
N SER A 150 8.60 -17.72 -14.24
CA SER A 150 7.40 -18.55 -14.44
C SER A 150 7.08 -19.40 -13.22
N VAL A 151 8.10 -19.96 -12.55
CA VAL A 151 7.93 -20.73 -11.31
C VAL A 151 7.35 -19.84 -10.20
N LYS A 152 7.90 -18.63 -10.00
CA LYS A 152 7.40 -17.66 -9.00
C LYS A 152 5.95 -17.24 -9.28
N ASN A 153 5.62 -17.00 -10.55
CA ASN A 153 4.25 -16.67 -10.96
C ASN A 153 3.29 -17.83 -10.69
N ALA A 154 3.68 -19.07 -10.98
CA ALA A 154 2.87 -20.25 -10.68
C ALA A 154 2.65 -20.42 -9.17
N ILE A 155 3.69 -20.28 -8.34
CA ILE A 155 3.58 -20.32 -6.87
C ILE A 155 2.60 -19.25 -6.37
N TYR A 156 2.64 -18.04 -6.94
CA TYR A 156 1.69 -16.99 -6.59
C TYR A 156 0.25 -17.39 -6.92
N ARG A 157 0.00 -17.94 -8.12
CA ARG A 157 -1.34 -18.42 -8.54
C ARG A 157 -1.83 -19.55 -7.63
N ILE A 158 -0.98 -20.52 -7.32
CA ILE A 158 -1.27 -21.62 -6.39
C ILE A 158 -1.66 -21.07 -5.00
N LYS A 159 -0.90 -20.11 -4.46
CA LYS A 159 -1.21 -19.47 -3.17
C LYS A 159 -2.54 -18.71 -3.18
N CYS A 160 -2.91 -18.12 -4.32
CA CYS A 160 -4.22 -17.47 -4.47
C CYS A 160 -5.34 -18.51 -4.52
N LYS A 161 -5.14 -19.64 -5.22
CA LYS A 161 -6.10 -20.77 -5.25
C LYS A 161 -6.31 -21.40 -3.87
N MET A 162 -5.27 -21.50 -3.03
CA MET A 162 -5.37 -22.04 -1.66
C MET A 162 -6.09 -21.12 -0.64
N LYS A 163 -6.33 -19.85 -0.99
CA LYS A 163 -6.99 -18.88 -0.09
C LYS A 163 -8.51 -18.85 -0.23
N HIS A 164 -9.04 -19.50 -1.25
CA HIS A 164 -10.46 -19.75 -1.46
C HIS A 164 -10.77 -21.19 -1.03
#